data_AF-A0A822B8A7-F1
#
_entry.id   AF-A0A822B8A7-F1
#
_cell.length_a   1.000
_cell.length_b   1.000
_cell.length_c   1.000
_cell.angle_alpha   90.00
_cell.angle_beta   90.00
_cell.angle_gamma   90.00
#
_symmetry.space_group_name_H-M   'P 1'
#
loop_
_entity.id
_entity.type
_entity.pdbx_description
1 polymer ?
#
loop_
_entity_poly.entity_id
_entity_poly.type
_entity_poly.pdbx_seq_one_letter_code
_entity_poly.pdbx_strand_id
1 'polypeptide(L)'
;KPDNVVDDEVLKLVKDEIIRALDLEEYEIKDTIINDLLKNGRQSLSKHEQHLLPDIYEAAINENHGKLMKSLKKYFEQQWAVKYGSSNQWFILFLKEYKDVVNYDSVLKRTAEYGTKYLKDCPILSIVLQLLFEDIDDTCMDEINVFNDLWCVITNNGLKCIENFSDNKRRSVLLKALREYYRPRLFELLEKSQVKDKDNLYELALDNVAEYGWLQGLQAVRKRIIPIFFETLLKNIPVSGDTTEKPGKLDLIEYRSCLSL
;
A
#
# COMPACT_ATOMS: atom_id res chain seq x y z
N LYS A 1 0.01 -27.56 -12.26
CA LYS A 1 -0.88 -27.08 -11.18
C LYS A 1 -1.89 -26.14 -11.83
N PRO A 2 -3.18 -26.48 -11.85
CA PRO A 2 -4.21 -25.65 -12.46
C PRO A 2 -4.84 -24.77 -11.37
N ASP A 3 -4.39 -23.52 -11.23
CA ASP A 3 -4.99 -22.52 -10.31
C ASP A 3 -4.87 -21.10 -10.89
N ASN A 4 -5.16 -20.92 -12.18
CA ASN A 4 -5.20 -19.59 -12.82
C ASN A 4 -6.50 -19.32 -13.61
N VAL A 5 -7.44 -20.28 -13.67
CA VAL A 5 -8.65 -20.14 -14.51
C VAL A 5 -9.69 -19.20 -13.87
N VAL A 6 -9.68 -19.06 -12.54
CA VAL A 6 -10.64 -18.23 -11.80
C VAL A 6 -10.33 -16.72 -11.93
N ASP A 7 -9.09 -16.34 -12.22
CA ASP A 7 -8.67 -14.92 -12.33
C ASP A 7 -9.05 -14.32 -13.69
N ASP A 8 -8.89 -15.09 -14.78
CA ASP A 8 -9.19 -14.63 -16.14
C ASP A 8 -10.69 -14.39 -16.37
N GLU A 9 -11.56 -15.23 -15.82
CA GLU A 9 -13.02 -15.05 -15.95
C GLU A 9 -13.51 -13.82 -15.19
N VAL A 10 -12.99 -13.57 -13.99
CA VAL A 10 -13.35 -12.40 -13.18
C VAL A 10 -12.85 -11.12 -13.83
N LEU A 11 -11.60 -11.13 -14.31
CA LEU A 11 -11.03 -10.01 -15.06
C LEU A 11 -11.85 -9.72 -16.32
N LYS A 12 -12.25 -10.76 -17.06
CA LYS A 12 -13.09 -10.60 -18.25
C LYS A 12 -14.43 -9.94 -17.91
N LEU A 13 -15.10 -10.40 -16.85
CA LEU A 13 -16.38 -9.81 -16.42
C LEU A 13 -16.24 -8.32 -16.05
N VAL A 14 -15.18 -7.94 -15.34
CA VAL A 14 -14.90 -6.54 -15.02
C VAL A 14 -14.67 -5.72 -16.29
N LYS A 15 -13.88 -6.23 -17.23
CA LYS A 15 -13.63 -5.55 -18.52
C LYS A 15 -14.93 -5.34 -19.29
N ASP A 16 -15.78 -6.35 -19.36
CA ASP A 16 -17.09 -6.25 -20.03
C ASP A 16 -18.01 -5.24 -19.34
N GLU A 17 -17.98 -5.14 -18.01
CA GLU A 17 -18.71 -4.09 -17.27
C GLU A 17 -18.17 -2.69 -17.58
N ILE A 18 -16.85 -2.50 -17.65
CA ILE A 18 -16.23 -1.21 -18.00
C ILE A 18 -16.59 -0.81 -19.44
N ILE A 19 -16.50 -1.74 -20.39
CA ILE A 19 -16.88 -1.53 -21.79
C ILE A 19 -18.32 -1.03 -21.88
N ARG A 20 -19.26 -1.70 -21.18
CA ARG A 20 -20.66 -1.28 -21.13
C ARG A 20 -20.89 0.04 -20.40
N ALA A 21 -20.09 0.35 -19.38
CA ALA A 21 -20.21 1.59 -18.62
C ALA A 21 -19.75 2.81 -19.43
N LEU A 22 -18.81 2.60 -20.36
CA LEU A 22 -18.19 3.64 -21.18
C LEU A 22 -18.65 3.61 -22.64
N ASP A 23 -19.57 2.71 -22.99
CA ASP A 23 -20.05 2.46 -24.36
C ASP A 23 -18.90 2.37 -25.37
N LEU A 24 -17.87 1.59 -25.02
CA LEU A 24 -16.68 1.45 -25.87
C LEU A 24 -17.00 0.54 -27.06
N GLU A 25 -17.03 1.12 -28.25
CA GLU A 25 -17.08 0.37 -29.50
C GLU A 25 -15.78 -0.44 -29.74
N GLU A 26 -15.81 -1.41 -30.66
CA GLU A 26 -14.66 -2.27 -30.99
C GLU A 26 -13.57 -1.51 -31.78
N TYR A 27 -12.93 -0.55 -31.13
CA TYR A 27 -11.77 0.20 -31.63
C TYR A 27 -10.48 -0.24 -30.94
N GLU A 28 -9.33 -0.04 -31.60
CA GLU A 28 -7.98 -0.33 -31.07
C GLU A 28 -7.70 0.39 -29.74
N ILE A 29 -8.37 1.51 -29.46
CA ILE A 29 -8.17 2.29 -28.24
C ILE A 29 -8.87 1.71 -27.01
N LYS A 30 -9.86 0.82 -27.19
CA LYS A 30 -10.64 0.22 -26.09
C LYS A 30 -9.75 -0.44 -25.05
N ASP A 31 -8.83 -1.30 -25.51
CA ASP A 31 -7.92 -2.01 -24.60
C ASP A 31 -6.97 -1.06 -23.90
N THR A 32 -6.58 0.04 -24.56
CA THR A 32 -5.73 1.08 -23.96
C THR A 32 -6.47 1.78 -22.82
N ILE A 33 -7.72 2.21 -23.04
CA ILE A 33 -8.56 2.85 -22.01
C ILE A 33 -8.75 1.92 -20.81
N ILE A 34 -9.11 0.65 -21.07
CA ILE A 34 -9.32 -0.35 -20.02
C ILE A 34 -8.04 -0.58 -19.22
N ASN A 35 -6.91 -0.81 -19.88
CA ASN A 35 -5.66 -1.07 -19.18
C ASN A 35 -5.21 0.14 -18.34
N ASP A 36 -5.43 1.36 -18.83
CA ASP A 36 -5.16 2.57 -18.08
C ASP A 36 -6.04 2.71 -16.84
N LEU A 37 -7.33 2.41 -16.96
CA LEU A 37 -8.29 2.41 -15.84
C LEU A 37 -7.92 1.40 -14.76
N LEU A 38 -7.58 0.17 -15.15
CA LEU A 38 -7.21 -0.89 -14.21
C LEU A 38 -5.88 -0.58 -13.48
N LYS A 39 -5.01 0.23 -14.09
CA LYS A 39 -3.72 0.61 -13.49
C LYS A 39 -3.80 1.88 -12.66
N ASN A 40 -4.45 2.91 -13.18
CA ASN A 40 -4.38 4.28 -12.70
C ASN A 40 -5.72 4.81 -12.16
N GLY A 41 -6.75 3.96 -12.13
CA GLY A 41 -8.07 4.33 -11.65
C GLY A 41 -8.84 5.24 -12.62
N ARG A 42 -10.02 5.67 -12.17
CA ARG A 42 -10.96 6.48 -12.95
C ARG A 42 -10.34 7.76 -13.51
N GLN A 43 -9.46 8.42 -12.76
CA GLN A 43 -8.80 9.67 -13.18
C GLN A 43 -8.01 9.54 -14.49
N SER A 44 -7.61 8.32 -14.88
CA SER A 44 -6.95 8.10 -16.17
C SER A 44 -7.85 8.38 -17.37
N LEU A 45 -9.17 8.42 -17.21
CA LEU A 45 -10.11 8.77 -18.28
C LEU A 45 -9.89 10.17 -18.84
N SER A 46 -9.33 11.10 -18.06
CA SER A 46 -8.96 12.43 -18.55
C SER A 46 -8.02 12.37 -19.75
N LYS A 47 -7.19 11.32 -19.87
CA LYS A 47 -6.31 11.11 -21.03
C LYS A 47 -7.07 10.67 -22.29
N HIS A 48 -8.28 10.17 -22.11
CA HIS A 48 -9.08 9.51 -23.14
C HIS A 48 -10.41 10.24 -23.41
N GLU A 49 -10.57 11.46 -22.91
CA GLU A 49 -11.80 12.26 -23.04
C GLU A 49 -12.25 12.39 -24.50
N GLN A 50 -11.33 12.70 -25.41
CA GLN A 50 -11.60 12.83 -26.85
C GLN A 50 -12.03 11.52 -27.54
N HIS A 51 -11.93 10.39 -26.85
CA HIS A 51 -12.29 9.06 -27.36
C HIS A 51 -13.63 8.54 -26.81
N LEU A 52 -14.34 9.37 -26.04
CA LEU A 52 -15.63 9.06 -25.44
C LEU A 52 -16.67 10.09 -25.88
N LEU A 53 -17.94 9.68 -25.89
CA LEU A 53 -19.03 10.63 -26.02
C LEU A 53 -19.05 11.56 -24.80
N PRO A 54 -19.24 12.89 -24.97
CA PRO A 54 -19.17 13.85 -23.88
C PRO A 54 -20.06 13.48 -22.69
N ASP A 55 -21.33 13.13 -22.92
CA ASP A 55 -22.28 12.77 -21.86
C ASP A 55 -21.84 11.51 -21.10
N ILE A 56 -21.18 10.56 -21.77
CA ILE A 56 -20.66 9.33 -21.16
C ILE A 56 -19.45 9.63 -20.30
N TYR A 57 -18.53 10.47 -20.81
CA TYR A 57 -17.37 10.91 -20.05
C TYR A 57 -17.76 11.68 -18.80
N GLU A 58 -18.68 12.65 -18.92
CA GLU A 58 -19.16 13.45 -17.80
C GLU A 58 -19.84 12.57 -16.73
N ALA A 59 -20.70 11.63 -17.14
CA ALA A 59 -21.31 10.69 -16.22
C ALA A 59 -20.27 9.80 -15.53
N ALA A 60 -19.28 9.31 -16.28
CA ALA A 60 -18.21 8.47 -15.74
C ALA A 60 -17.38 9.22 -14.67
N ILE A 61 -16.96 10.47 -14.93
CA ILE A 61 -16.12 11.25 -14.03
C ILE A 61 -16.87 11.83 -12.83
N ASN A 62 -18.14 12.22 -12.98
CA ASN A 62 -18.85 12.92 -11.91
C ASN A 62 -19.65 11.98 -10.97
N GLU A 63 -20.01 10.76 -11.42
CA GLU A 63 -20.84 9.87 -10.63
C GLU A 63 -20.04 8.88 -9.77
N ASN A 64 -19.81 9.23 -8.50
CA ASN A 64 -19.16 8.35 -7.51
C ASN A 64 -19.91 7.03 -7.25
N HIS A 65 -21.20 6.96 -7.58
CA HIS A 65 -22.03 5.74 -7.48
C HIS A 65 -22.39 5.13 -8.85
N GLY A 66 -21.77 5.65 -9.92
CA GLY A 66 -21.96 5.20 -11.29
C GLY A 66 -21.43 3.78 -11.53
N LYS A 67 -21.77 3.22 -12.69
CA LYS A 67 -21.41 1.84 -13.06
C LYS A 67 -19.89 1.65 -13.10
N LEU A 68 -19.16 2.60 -13.69
CA LEU A 68 -17.71 2.54 -13.78
C LEU A 68 -17.07 2.41 -12.39
N MET A 69 -17.52 3.24 -11.44
CA MET A 69 -16.90 3.26 -10.13
C MET A 69 -17.16 1.97 -9.34
N LYS A 70 -18.36 1.41 -9.46
CA LYS A 70 -18.69 0.10 -8.88
C LYS A 70 -17.80 -1.00 -9.45
N SER A 71 -17.60 -1.04 -10.76
CA SER A 71 -16.77 -2.05 -11.43
C SER A 71 -15.29 -1.93 -11.07
N LEU A 72 -14.75 -0.71 -10.97
CA LEU A 72 -13.37 -0.49 -10.54
C LEU A 72 -13.15 -0.85 -9.06
N LYS A 73 -14.07 -0.49 -8.15
CA LYS A 73 -13.99 -0.92 -6.74
C LYS A 73 -13.96 -2.44 -6.62
N LYS A 74 -14.87 -3.12 -7.33
CA LYS A 74 -14.93 -4.59 -7.39
C LYS A 74 -13.63 -5.19 -7.91
N TYR A 75 -13.06 -4.61 -8.96
CA TYR A 75 -11.77 -5.03 -9.51
C TYR A 75 -10.63 -4.94 -8.49
N PHE A 76 -10.43 -3.79 -7.85
CA PHE A 76 -9.32 -3.60 -6.92
C PHE A 76 -9.46 -4.48 -5.67
N GLU A 77 -10.68 -4.65 -5.15
CA GLU A 77 -10.95 -5.57 -4.05
C GLU A 77 -10.54 -7.02 -4.41
N GLN A 78 -10.94 -7.47 -5.60
CA GLN A 78 -10.59 -8.82 -6.10
C GLN A 78 -9.09 -8.96 -6.34
N GLN A 79 -8.45 -7.94 -6.92
CA GLN A 79 -6.99 -7.94 -7.14
C GLN A 79 -6.23 -8.08 -5.83
N TRP A 80 -6.67 -7.43 -4.75
CA TRP A 80 -6.06 -7.62 -3.44
C TRP A 80 -6.21 -9.07 -2.96
N ALA A 81 -7.40 -9.65 -3.10
CA ALA A 81 -7.66 -11.04 -2.73
C ALA A 81 -6.79 -12.04 -3.51
N VAL A 82 -6.67 -11.88 -4.82
CA VAL A 82 -5.87 -12.76 -5.68
C VAL A 82 -4.38 -12.60 -5.38
N LYS A 83 -3.88 -11.35 -5.39
CA LYS A 83 -2.45 -11.06 -5.25
C LYS A 83 -1.90 -11.46 -3.89
N TYR A 84 -2.68 -11.30 -2.82
CA TYR A 84 -2.22 -11.50 -1.44
C TYR A 84 -2.81 -12.75 -0.77
N GLY A 85 -3.80 -13.41 -1.38
CA GLY A 85 -4.49 -14.55 -0.75
C GLY A 85 -3.60 -15.74 -0.43
N SER A 86 -2.57 -16.00 -1.24
CA SER A 86 -1.67 -17.15 -1.07
C SER A 86 -0.49 -16.87 -0.15
N SER A 87 0.07 -15.65 -0.17
CA SER A 87 1.28 -15.27 0.58
C SER A 87 0.99 -14.52 1.87
N ASN A 88 -0.16 -13.84 1.95
CA ASN A 88 -0.50 -12.87 2.98
C ASN A 88 -1.94 -13.07 3.47
N GLN A 89 -2.30 -14.30 3.84
CA GLN A 89 -3.66 -14.64 4.27
C GLN A 89 -4.14 -13.77 5.45
N TRP A 90 -3.23 -13.35 6.34
CA TRP A 90 -3.54 -12.44 7.44
C TRP A 90 -4.09 -11.10 6.95
N PHE A 91 -3.59 -10.58 5.82
CA PHE A 91 -4.02 -9.32 5.23
C PHE A 91 -5.45 -9.47 4.68
N ILE A 92 -5.75 -10.60 4.02
CA ILE A 92 -7.11 -10.87 3.54
C ILE A 92 -8.11 -11.00 4.69
N LEU A 93 -7.72 -11.65 5.80
CA LEU A 93 -8.55 -11.71 7.00
C LEU A 93 -8.77 -10.32 7.59
N PHE A 94 -7.72 -9.51 7.67
CA PHE A 94 -7.81 -8.11 8.11
C PHE A 94 -8.77 -7.29 7.23
N LEU A 95 -8.67 -7.39 5.90
CA LEU A 95 -9.59 -6.69 4.99
C LEU A 95 -11.05 -7.12 5.21
N LYS A 96 -11.30 -8.42 5.44
CA LYS A 96 -12.65 -8.92 5.72
C LYS A 96 -13.23 -8.37 7.01
N GLU A 97 -12.42 -8.23 8.05
CA GLU A 97 -12.86 -7.65 9.33
C GLU A 97 -13.23 -6.17 9.22
N TYR A 98 -12.59 -5.44 8.31
CA TYR A 98 -12.84 -4.01 8.10
C TYR A 98 -13.90 -3.74 7.02
N LYS A 99 -14.45 -4.76 6.37
CA LYS A 99 -15.36 -4.61 5.23
C LYS A 99 -16.63 -3.80 5.55
N ASP A 100 -17.10 -3.88 6.79
CA ASP A 100 -18.29 -3.16 7.27
C ASP A 100 -17.95 -1.82 7.94
N VAL A 101 -16.67 -1.42 7.96
CA VAL A 101 -16.20 -0.14 8.52
C VAL A 101 -16.21 0.91 7.42
N VAL A 102 -16.68 2.13 7.73
CA VAL A 102 -16.79 3.26 6.78
C VAL A 102 -15.48 3.52 6.02
N ASN A 103 -14.34 3.38 6.69
CA ASN A 103 -13.03 3.62 6.10
C ASN A 103 -12.66 2.63 4.98
N TYR A 104 -13.24 1.43 4.97
CA TYR A 104 -12.94 0.44 3.93
C TYR A 104 -13.48 0.85 2.56
N ASP A 105 -14.73 1.33 2.49
CA ASP A 105 -15.28 1.84 1.23
C ASP A 105 -14.53 3.09 0.76
N SER A 106 -14.08 3.95 1.69
CA SER A 106 -13.26 5.13 1.36
C SER A 106 -11.92 4.74 0.76
N VAL A 107 -11.21 3.74 1.32
CA VAL A 107 -9.94 3.25 0.76
C VAL A 107 -10.15 2.59 -0.60
N LEU A 108 -11.21 1.80 -0.77
CA LEU A 108 -11.56 1.24 -2.07
C LEU A 108 -11.93 2.31 -3.09
N LYS A 109 -12.69 3.34 -2.69
CA LYS A 109 -13.05 4.47 -3.54
C LYS A 109 -11.80 5.21 -4.00
N ARG A 110 -10.89 5.56 -3.10
CA ARG A 110 -9.61 6.21 -3.46
C ARG A 110 -8.77 5.35 -4.40
N THR A 111 -8.70 4.04 -4.14
CA THR A 111 -7.96 3.12 -5.02
C THR A 111 -8.62 3.05 -6.40
N ALA A 112 -9.94 3.00 -6.46
CA ALA A 112 -10.67 2.98 -7.71
C ALA A 112 -10.56 4.31 -8.48
N GLU A 113 -10.47 5.43 -7.76
CA GLU A 113 -10.33 6.77 -8.32
C GLU A 113 -8.94 7.01 -8.91
N TYR A 114 -7.90 6.67 -8.16
CA TYR A 114 -6.52 7.07 -8.45
C TYR A 114 -5.56 5.90 -8.69
N GLY A 115 -6.08 4.67 -8.73
CA GLY A 115 -5.28 3.46 -8.91
C GLY A 115 -4.23 3.30 -7.83
N THR A 116 -2.98 3.10 -8.26
CA THR A 116 -1.84 2.90 -7.35
C THR A 116 -1.22 4.19 -6.84
N LYS A 117 -1.77 5.39 -7.13
CA LYS A 117 -1.18 6.68 -6.74
C LYS A 117 -0.84 6.75 -5.24
N TYR A 118 -1.74 6.27 -4.38
CA TYR A 118 -1.56 6.26 -2.92
C TYR A 118 -1.11 4.91 -2.37
N LEU A 119 -0.79 3.96 -3.26
CA LEU A 119 -0.16 2.70 -2.90
C LEU A 119 1.34 2.88 -3.14
N LYS A 120 2.06 3.26 -2.08
CA LYS A 120 3.52 3.43 -2.10
C LYS A 120 4.20 2.10 -2.43
N ASP A 121 5.52 2.01 -2.28
CA ASP A 121 6.31 0.82 -2.61
C ASP A 121 5.90 -0.47 -1.85
N CYS A 122 5.11 -0.37 -0.77
CA CYS A 122 4.39 -1.50 -0.19
C CYS A 122 2.88 -1.25 -0.09
N PRO A 123 2.07 -1.77 -1.04
CA PRO A 123 0.62 -1.59 -1.02
C PRO A 123 -0.08 -2.14 0.23
N ILE A 124 0.41 -3.25 0.81
CA ILE A 124 -0.14 -3.81 2.05
C ILE A 124 -0.03 -2.77 3.17
N LEU A 125 1.16 -2.18 3.36
CA LEU A 125 1.37 -1.16 4.37
C LEU A 125 0.52 0.09 4.09
N SER A 126 0.45 0.54 2.83
CA SER A 126 -0.36 1.72 2.47
C SER A 126 -1.83 1.53 2.81
N ILE A 127 -2.41 0.37 2.50
CA ILE A 127 -3.82 0.05 2.78
C ILE A 127 -4.05 -0.09 4.29
N VAL A 128 -3.16 -0.79 5.01
CA VAL A 128 -3.25 -0.95 6.46
C VAL A 128 -3.22 0.40 7.17
N LEU A 129 -2.32 1.31 6.78
CA LEU A 129 -2.26 2.65 7.36
C LEU A 129 -3.55 3.42 7.10
N GLN A 130 -4.06 3.44 5.86
CA GLN A 130 -5.31 4.15 5.57
C GLN A 130 -6.53 3.57 6.31
N LEU A 131 -6.54 2.28 6.62
CA LEU A 131 -7.65 1.65 7.35
C LEU A 131 -7.57 1.84 8.87
N LEU A 132 -6.35 1.91 9.43
CA LEU A 132 -6.14 2.02 10.87
C LEU A 132 -6.16 3.46 11.39
N PHE A 133 -5.91 4.44 10.53
CA PHE A 133 -5.86 5.86 10.88
C PHE A 133 -7.04 6.58 10.23
N GLU A 134 -8.09 6.78 11.02
CA GLU A 134 -9.41 7.23 10.55
C GLU A 134 -9.38 8.68 10.02
N ASP A 135 -8.41 9.49 10.48
CA ASP A 135 -8.21 10.87 10.03
C ASP A 135 -7.51 11.00 8.67
N ILE A 136 -7.17 9.89 8.01
CA ILE A 136 -6.63 9.87 6.66
C ILE A 136 -7.80 9.82 5.67
N ASP A 137 -8.46 10.96 5.48
CA ASP A 137 -9.56 11.16 4.52
C ASP A 137 -9.06 11.63 3.12
N ASP A 138 -9.98 11.94 2.20
CA ASP A 138 -9.65 12.39 0.84
C ASP A 138 -8.87 13.72 0.85
N THR A 139 -9.25 14.67 1.73
CA THR A 139 -8.59 15.98 1.88
C THR A 139 -7.18 15.83 2.45
N CYS A 140 -7.00 14.98 3.45
CA CYS A 140 -5.73 14.65 4.07
C CYS A 140 -4.74 14.02 3.08
N MET A 141 -5.23 13.32 2.04
CA MET A 141 -4.38 12.74 1.00
C MET A 141 -3.93 13.74 -0.07
N ASP A 142 -4.69 14.83 -0.27
CA ASP A 142 -4.47 15.79 -1.36
C ASP A 142 -3.79 17.10 -0.89
N GLU A 143 -4.09 17.57 0.32
CA GLU A 143 -3.66 18.90 0.78
C GLU A 143 -2.58 18.87 1.88
N ILE A 144 -2.47 17.76 2.61
CA ILE A 144 -1.57 17.65 3.75
C ILE A 144 -0.63 16.47 3.54
N ASN A 145 0.67 16.66 3.78
CA ASN A 145 1.63 15.56 3.72
C ASN A 145 1.42 14.52 4.84
N VAL A 146 0.27 14.45 5.56
CA VAL A 146 0.09 13.54 6.71
C VAL A 146 0.35 12.10 6.33
N PHE A 147 -0.23 11.59 5.23
CA PHE A 147 0.02 10.20 4.84
C PHE A 147 1.50 9.96 4.49
N ASN A 148 2.15 10.92 3.81
CA ASN A 148 3.57 10.84 3.47
C ASN A 148 4.47 10.93 4.71
N ASP A 149 4.13 11.80 5.65
CA ASP A 149 4.86 11.99 6.90
C ASP A 149 4.68 10.77 7.79
N LEU A 150 3.47 10.23 7.92
CA LEU A 150 3.20 8.98 8.66
C LEU A 150 3.97 7.82 8.04
N TRP A 151 3.92 7.71 6.70
CA TRP A 151 4.69 6.74 5.96
C TRP A 151 6.19 6.86 6.26
N CYS A 152 6.76 8.06 6.13
CA CYS A 152 8.17 8.32 6.41
C CYS A 152 8.54 8.02 7.87
N VAL A 153 7.69 8.42 8.82
CA VAL A 153 7.93 8.22 10.25
C VAL A 153 7.93 6.73 10.58
N ILE A 154 6.92 5.98 10.14
CA ILE A 154 6.79 4.55 10.48
C ILE A 154 7.83 3.70 9.76
N THR A 155 8.19 4.03 8.51
CA THR A 155 9.18 3.27 7.72
C THR A 155 10.63 3.57 8.11
N ASN A 156 10.90 4.69 8.79
CA ASN A 156 12.23 4.99 9.31
C ASN A 156 12.42 4.56 10.77
N ASN A 157 11.40 4.77 11.60
CA ASN A 157 11.50 4.59 13.05
C ASN A 157 10.85 3.29 13.57
N GLY A 158 10.22 2.51 12.68
CA GLY A 158 9.50 1.31 13.04
C GLY A 158 8.24 1.59 13.85
N LEU A 159 7.60 0.53 14.34
CA LEU A 159 6.32 0.62 15.05
C LEU A 159 6.39 1.42 16.35
N LYS A 160 7.55 1.44 17.02
CA LYS A 160 7.70 2.09 18.34
C LYS A 160 7.49 3.60 18.31
N CYS A 161 7.63 4.26 17.16
CA CYS A 161 7.32 5.69 17.07
C CYS A 161 5.84 6.01 17.24
N ILE A 162 4.96 5.00 17.21
CA ILE A 162 3.53 5.15 17.44
C ILE A 162 3.21 4.68 18.85
N GLU A 163 3.51 5.55 19.82
CA GLU A 163 3.49 5.27 21.27
C GLU A 163 2.08 4.98 21.83
N ASN A 164 1.01 5.27 21.09
CA ASN A 164 -0.38 5.26 21.59
C ASN A 164 -1.24 4.05 21.17
N PHE A 165 -0.70 3.02 20.50
CA PHE A 165 -1.51 1.80 20.25
C PHE A 165 -1.68 0.98 21.53
N SER A 166 -2.68 1.32 22.34
CA SER A 166 -3.19 0.48 23.43
C SER A 166 -3.85 -0.80 22.89
N ASP A 167 -4.30 -0.79 21.63
CA ASP A 167 -4.88 -1.94 20.96
C ASP A 167 -3.81 -2.87 20.37
N ASN A 168 -3.58 -3.97 21.07
CA ASN A 168 -2.68 -5.06 20.66
C ASN A 168 -3.02 -5.63 19.27
N LYS A 169 -4.29 -5.57 18.83
CA LYS A 169 -4.70 -6.07 17.52
C LYS A 169 -4.17 -5.17 16.40
N ARG A 170 -4.43 -3.86 16.48
CA ARG A 170 -3.92 -2.87 15.50
C ARG A 170 -2.40 -2.88 15.45
N ARG A 171 -1.74 -2.96 16.61
CA ARG A 171 -0.29 -3.10 16.72
C ARG A 171 0.23 -4.34 15.99
N SER A 172 -0.41 -5.50 16.18
CA SER A 172 -0.02 -6.74 15.51
C SER A 172 -0.17 -6.66 13.99
N VAL A 173 -1.23 -6.03 13.49
CA VAL A 173 -1.45 -5.83 12.04
C VAL A 173 -0.37 -4.93 11.45
N LEU A 174 -0.05 -3.80 12.09
CA LEU A 174 1.01 -2.90 11.64
C LEU A 174 2.38 -3.56 11.64
N LEU A 175 2.69 -4.35 12.67
CA LEU A 175 3.95 -5.09 12.71
C LEU A 175 4.07 -6.04 11.51
N LYS A 176 3.00 -6.78 11.18
CA LYS A 176 2.99 -7.65 9.99
C LYS A 176 3.16 -6.86 8.70
N ALA A 177 2.47 -5.74 8.55
CA ALA A 177 2.60 -4.87 7.37
C ALA A 177 4.01 -4.29 7.22
N LEU A 178 4.64 -3.86 8.31
CA LEU A 178 6.02 -3.38 8.32
C LEU A 178 7.01 -4.50 7.98
N ARG A 179 6.79 -5.73 8.46
CA ARG A 179 7.60 -6.88 8.06
C ARG A 179 7.54 -7.09 6.54
N GLU A 180 6.36 -6.98 5.92
CA GLU A 180 6.25 -7.08 4.45
C GLU A 180 7.00 -5.95 3.73
N TYR A 181 6.96 -4.73 4.27
CA TYR A 181 7.74 -3.59 3.73
C TYR A 181 9.25 -3.81 3.82
N TYR A 182 9.77 -4.21 4.98
CA TYR A 182 11.22 -4.32 5.20
C TYR A 182 11.85 -5.58 4.59
N ARG A 183 11.10 -6.70 4.54
CA ARG A 183 11.64 -8.03 4.24
C ARG A 183 12.49 -8.10 2.97
N PRO A 184 12.03 -7.64 1.78
CA PRO A 184 12.80 -7.80 0.55
C PRO A 184 14.17 -7.11 0.65
N ARG A 185 14.15 -5.86 1.10
CA ARG A 185 15.36 -5.03 1.20
C ARG A 185 16.28 -5.49 2.32
N LEU A 186 15.74 -5.86 3.47
CA LEU A 186 16.55 -6.33 4.60
C LEU A 186 17.28 -7.62 4.24
N PHE A 187 16.60 -8.58 3.61
CA PHE A 187 17.20 -9.86 3.28
C PHE A 187 18.28 -9.69 2.21
N GLU A 188 18.02 -8.86 1.19
CA GLU A 188 19.03 -8.48 0.21
C GLU A 188 20.26 -7.81 0.86
N LEU A 189 20.06 -6.90 1.82
CA LEU A 189 21.15 -6.24 2.53
C LEU A 189 21.99 -7.21 3.38
N LEU A 190 21.34 -8.13 4.08
CA LEU A 190 22.00 -9.16 4.89
C LEU A 190 22.85 -10.08 4.00
N GLU A 191 22.30 -10.54 2.87
CA GLU A 191 23.00 -11.37 1.89
C GLU A 191 24.20 -10.65 1.27
N LYS A 192 24.01 -9.42 0.79
CA LYS A 192 25.08 -8.58 0.22
C LYS A 192 26.21 -8.33 1.22
N SER A 193 25.89 -8.29 2.50
CA SER A 193 26.84 -8.07 3.60
C SER A 193 27.48 -9.37 4.10
N GLN A 194 27.22 -10.50 3.44
CA GLN A 194 27.71 -11.83 3.79
C GLN A 194 27.27 -12.31 5.17
N VAL A 195 26.16 -11.76 5.69
CA VAL A 195 25.54 -12.22 6.93
C VAL A 195 24.82 -13.52 6.61
N LYS A 196 25.19 -14.62 7.28
CA LYS A 196 24.52 -15.91 7.10
C LYS A 196 23.31 -15.98 8.02
N ASP A 197 22.22 -16.52 7.50
CA ASP A 197 21.06 -16.84 8.33
C ASP A 197 21.37 -18.06 9.22
N LYS A 198 21.76 -17.79 10.46
CA LYS A 198 21.97 -18.80 11.52
C LYS A 198 21.03 -18.50 12.66
N ASP A 199 20.41 -19.55 13.21
CA ASP A 199 19.47 -19.43 14.33
C ASP A 199 18.34 -18.43 14.06
N ASN A 200 17.83 -18.42 12.83
CA ASN A 200 16.74 -17.56 12.37
C ASN A 200 17.04 -16.06 12.52
N LEU A 201 18.29 -15.67 12.27
CA LEU A 201 18.77 -14.30 12.41
C LEU A 201 18.04 -13.34 11.45
N TYR A 202 17.68 -13.79 10.26
CA TYR A 202 16.99 -12.95 9.27
C TYR A 202 15.61 -12.52 9.77
N GLU A 203 14.81 -13.45 10.28
CA GLU A 203 13.50 -13.12 10.86
C GLU A 203 13.63 -12.33 12.16
N LEU A 204 14.64 -12.63 13.00
CA LEU A 204 14.90 -11.82 14.19
C LEU A 204 15.26 -10.37 13.83
N ALA A 205 16.12 -10.17 12.83
CA ALA A 205 16.46 -8.85 12.34
C ALA A 205 15.23 -8.14 11.78
N LEU A 206 14.37 -8.87 11.06
CA LEU A 206 13.13 -8.36 10.50
C LEU A 206 12.16 -7.89 11.59
N ASP A 207 11.96 -8.67 12.65
CA ASP A 207 11.14 -8.29 13.79
C ASP A 207 11.69 -7.03 14.49
N ASN A 208 13.00 -6.96 14.69
CA ASN A 208 13.63 -5.79 15.32
C ASN A 208 13.58 -4.54 14.44
N VAL A 209 13.76 -4.66 13.13
CA VAL A 209 13.65 -3.52 12.20
C VAL A 209 12.20 -3.06 12.08
N ALA A 210 11.23 -3.99 12.03
CA ALA A 210 9.82 -3.63 12.03
C ALA A 210 9.40 -2.91 13.32
N GLU A 211 9.97 -3.30 14.46
CA GLU A 211 9.66 -2.70 15.76
C GLU A 211 10.37 -1.35 15.98
N TYR A 212 11.67 -1.26 15.68
CA TYR A 212 12.53 -0.14 16.08
C TYR A 212 13.10 0.68 14.91
N GLY A 213 12.78 0.33 13.67
CA GLY A 213 13.35 0.92 12.47
C GLY A 213 14.75 0.37 12.15
N TRP A 214 15.32 0.81 11.02
CA TRP A 214 16.55 0.24 10.46
C TRP A 214 17.72 0.22 11.43
N LEU A 215 18.15 1.40 11.91
CA LEU A 215 19.39 1.51 12.67
C LEU A 215 19.29 0.84 14.05
N GLN A 216 18.24 1.15 14.81
CA GLN A 216 18.05 0.59 16.15
C GLN A 216 17.74 -0.91 16.08
N GLY A 217 16.92 -1.33 15.11
CA GLY A 217 16.58 -2.73 14.91
C GLY A 217 17.79 -3.60 14.56
N LEU A 218 18.65 -3.13 13.66
CA LEU A 218 19.89 -3.84 13.34
C LEU A 218 20.90 -3.84 14.49
N GLN A 219 20.97 -2.75 15.28
CA GLN A 219 21.80 -2.73 16.48
C GLN A 219 21.39 -3.79 17.52
N ALA A 220 20.10 -4.09 17.63
CA ALA A 220 19.60 -5.10 18.56
C ALA A 220 20.14 -6.52 18.26
N VAL A 221 20.44 -6.82 16.99
CA VAL A 221 20.98 -8.13 16.57
C VAL A 221 22.50 -8.15 16.40
N ARG A 222 23.19 -7.03 16.66
CA ARG A 222 24.65 -6.87 16.46
C ARG A 222 25.48 -8.02 17.02
N LYS A 223 25.17 -8.49 18.24
CA LYS A 223 25.96 -9.54 18.92
C LYS A 223 25.90 -10.91 18.22
N ARG A 224 24.95 -11.10 17.30
CA ARG A 224 24.77 -12.34 16.52
C ARG A 224 25.44 -12.30 15.15
N ILE A 225 26.03 -11.16 14.78
CA ILE A 225 26.67 -10.94 13.48
C ILE A 225 28.17 -10.74 13.72
N ILE A 226 29.00 -11.32 12.85
CA ILE A 226 30.44 -11.11 12.88
C ILE A 226 30.73 -9.62 12.66
N PRO A 227 31.58 -8.97 13.50
CA PRO A 227 31.75 -7.52 13.48
C PRO A 227 32.02 -6.91 12.09
N ILE A 228 32.89 -7.52 11.29
CA ILE A 228 33.22 -7.00 9.96
C ILE A 228 32.02 -7.04 8.99
N PHE A 229 31.16 -8.05 9.08
CA PHE A 229 29.93 -8.14 8.27
C PHE A 229 28.87 -7.15 8.77
N PHE A 230 28.82 -6.91 10.08
CA PHE A 230 27.95 -5.88 10.64
C PHE A 230 28.36 -4.47 10.21
N GLU A 231 29.66 -4.15 10.18
CA GLU A 231 30.15 -2.88 9.66
C GLU A 231 29.83 -2.69 8.18
N THR A 232 30.00 -3.73 7.37
CA THR A 232 29.57 -3.72 5.95
C THR A 232 28.07 -3.50 5.82
N LEU A 233 27.26 -4.18 6.64
CA LEU A 233 25.81 -4.01 6.66
C LEU A 233 25.41 -2.56 6.93
N LEU A 234 25.98 -1.94 7.97
CA LEU A 234 25.67 -0.56 8.34
C LEU A 234 25.98 0.44 7.22
N LYS A 235 27.05 0.22 6.45
CA LYS A 235 27.42 1.08 5.31
C LYS A 235 26.44 1.00 4.14
N ASN A 236 25.72 -0.11 4.03
CA ASN A 236 24.76 -0.38 2.96
C ASN A 236 23.32 -0.02 3.35
N ILE A 237 23.06 0.38 4.60
CA ILE A 237 21.72 0.82 5.01
C ILE A 237 21.37 2.08 4.20
N PRO A 238 20.13 2.19 3.67
CA PRO A 238 19.64 3.48 3.18
C PRO A 238 19.86 4.58 4.21
N VAL A 239 20.71 5.55 3.91
CA VAL A 239 20.67 6.82 4.62
C VAL A 239 19.30 7.43 4.28
N SER A 240 18.43 7.56 5.28
CA SER A 240 17.10 8.16 5.14
C SER A 240 17.21 9.50 4.40
N GLY A 241 16.76 9.56 3.15
CA GLY A 241 16.84 10.78 2.33
C GLY A 241 16.55 10.63 0.83
N ASP A 242 16.65 9.42 0.25
CA ASP A 242 16.46 9.21 -1.19
C ASP A 242 15.04 8.76 -1.58
N THR A 243 14.05 8.91 -0.70
CA THR A 243 12.70 9.18 -1.21
C THR A 243 12.70 10.64 -1.62
N THR A 244 12.47 10.92 -2.90
CA THR A 244 12.37 12.26 -3.51
C THR A 244 11.32 13.18 -2.86
N GLU A 245 10.64 12.72 -1.81
CA GLU A 245 9.70 13.47 -0.99
C GLU A 245 10.43 13.99 0.25
N LYS A 246 10.77 15.28 0.24
CA LYS A 246 11.23 15.97 1.44
C LYS A 246 10.11 15.89 2.48
N PRO A 247 10.39 15.49 3.74
CA PRO A 247 9.39 15.57 4.79
C PRO A 247 8.88 17.01 4.88
N GLY A 248 7.56 17.17 4.97
CA GLY A 248 6.98 18.47 5.29
C GLY A 248 7.60 18.96 6.60
N LYS A 249 8.00 20.23 6.66
CA LYS A 249 8.38 20.86 7.94
C LYS A 249 7.12 20.98 8.80
N LEU A 250 6.74 19.92 9.50
CA LEU A 250 5.71 19.94 10.52
C LEU A 250 6.29 19.27 11.77
N ASP A 251 6.25 20.02 12.87
CA ASP A 251 6.82 19.62 14.16
C ASP A 251 6.12 18.34 14.64
N LEU A 252 6.90 17.36 15.09
CA LEU A 252 6.42 16.10 15.72
C LEU A 252 5.46 16.33 16.90
N ILE A 253 5.35 17.56 17.40
CA ILE A 253 4.43 17.99 18.46
C ILE A 253 3.00 18.15 17.93
N GLU A 254 2.78 18.58 16.68
CA GLU A 254 1.43 18.68 16.09
C GLU A 254 0.86 17.30 15.71
N TYR A 255 1.73 16.31 15.52
CA TYR A 255 1.30 14.91 15.36
C TYR A 255 0.58 14.37 16.61
N ARG A 256 0.89 14.89 17.81
CA ARG A 256 0.22 14.44 19.05
C ARG A 256 -1.24 14.87 19.14
N SER A 257 -1.64 15.92 18.42
CA SER A 257 -3.05 16.35 18.34
C SER A 257 -3.85 15.64 17.25
N CYS A 258 -3.21 15.10 16.21
CA CYS A 258 -3.89 14.28 15.19
C CYS A 258 -3.85 12.77 15.52
N LEU A 259 -2.94 12.34 16.40
CA LEU A 259 -2.85 10.96 16.91
C LEU A 259 -3.46 10.78 18.29
N SER A 260 -4.25 11.76 18.77
CA SER A 260 -5.08 11.57 19.96
C SER A 260 -6.33 10.76 19.59
N LEU A 261 -6.12 9.45 19.41
CA LEU A 261 -7.12 8.40 19.60
C LEU A 261 -7.17 8.03 21.08
#